data_AF-A0A671WQQ7-F1
#
_entry.id   AF-A0A671WQQ7-F1
#
_cell.length_a   1.000
_cell.length_b   1.000
_cell.length_c   1.000
_cell.angle_alpha   90.00
_cell.angle_beta   90.00
_cell.angle_gamma   90.00
#
_symmetry.space_group_name_H-M   'P 1'
#
loop_
_entity.id
_entity.type
_entity.pdbx_description
1 polymer ?
#
loop_
_entity_poly.entity_id
_entity_poly.type
_entity_poly.pdbx_seq_one_letter_code
_entity_poly.pdbx_strand_id
1 'polypeptide(L)'
;MLEHLPYVRIDPAPISRNMDERTIRFELERQACQSLKQVLQLKLQQRRSREELVKQGIMPPLKSSASFHEQRRSLERARTEDYLKRKIRSRPERSELIRMHILEETSAEPSLQAKQLQLKRARLADDLNDKISHRPGPMELIHKNILPVHSSIKQAIIGKPSQLFDGFHTPTGSLND
;
A
#
# COMPACT_ATOMS: atom_id res chain seq x y z
N MET A 1 -31.68 -26.13 14.10
CA MET A 1 -31.92 -27.34 14.91
C MET A 1 -31.66 -27.06 16.39
N LEU A 2 -32.51 -26.25 17.05
CA LEU A 2 -32.46 -26.04 18.51
C LEU A 2 -33.80 -25.49 19.03
N GLU A 3 -34.91 -26.03 18.52
CA GLU A 3 -36.30 -25.62 18.85
C GLU A 3 -37.01 -26.62 19.78
N HIS A 4 -36.26 -27.33 20.62
CA HIS A 4 -36.84 -28.37 21.48
C HIS A 4 -35.88 -28.73 22.62
N LEU A 5 -35.66 -27.78 23.52
CA LEU A 5 -35.44 -28.14 24.91
C LEU A 5 -36.66 -27.64 25.69
N PRO A 6 -37.41 -28.51 26.38
CA PRO A 6 -38.55 -28.09 27.16
C PRO A 6 -38.04 -27.10 28.21
N TYR A 7 -38.55 -25.86 28.15
CA TYR A 7 -38.45 -24.93 29.26
C TYR A 7 -39.26 -25.55 30.39
N VAL A 8 -38.60 -26.30 31.27
CA VAL A 8 -39.24 -26.85 32.46
C VAL A 8 -39.55 -25.65 33.36
N ARG A 9 -40.74 -25.07 33.20
CA ARG A 9 -41.38 -24.28 34.26
C ARG A 9 -41.63 -25.24 35.41
N ILE A 10 -40.67 -25.34 36.31
CA ILE A 10 -40.94 -25.83 37.65
C ILE A 10 -41.55 -24.63 38.35
N ASP A 11 -42.88 -24.57 38.39
CA ASP A 11 -43.57 -23.57 39.20
C ASP A 11 -43.14 -23.81 40.67
N PRO A 12 -42.52 -22.82 41.33
CA PRO A 12 -42.06 -23.02 42.70
C PRO A 12 -43.26 -23.32 43.59
N ALA A 13 -43.16 -24.39 44.39
CA ALA A 13 -44.24 -24.79 45.29
C ALA A 13 -44.56 -23.60 46.23
N PRO A 14 -45.84 -23.22 46.39
CA PRO A 14 -46.20 -22.11 47.25
C PRO A 14 -45.79 -22.42 48.69
N ILE A 15 -45.06 -21.50 49.32
CA ILE A 15 -44.66 -21.61 50.72
C ILE A 15 -45.94 -21.53 51.57
N SER A 16 -46.40 -22.66 52.06
CA SER A 16 -47.57 -22.74 52.95
C SER A 16 -47.25 -22.15 54.32
N ARG A 17 -48.18 -21.39 54.91
CA ARG A 17 -48.05 -20.78 56.25
C ARG A 17 -47.93 -21.80 57.40
N ASN A 18 -48.14 -23.09 57.12
CA ASN A 18 -48.11 -24.19 58.09
C ASN A 18 -46.85 -25.08 57.98
N MET A 19 -45.80 -24.64 57.28
CA MET A 19 -44.54 -25.41 57.17
C MET A 19 -43.59 -25.10 58.33
N ASP A 20 -42.86 -26.10 58.80
CA ASP A 20 -41.79 -25.98 59.77
C ASP A 20 -40.60 -25.16 59.20
N GLU A 21 -39.93 -24.39 60.06
CA GLU A 21 -38.92 -23.39 59.66
C GLU A 21 -37.75 -23.99 58.86
N ARG A 22 -37.42 -25.28 59.11
CA ARG A 22 -36.42 -26.02 58.33
C ARG A 22 -36.87 -26.27 56.89
N THR A 23 -38.13 -26.61 56.69
CA THR A 23 -38.71 -26.85 55.36
C THR A 23 -38.78 -25.57 54.54
N ILE A 24 -39.11 -24.44 55.19
CA ILE A 24 -39.09 -23.11 54.54
C ILE A 24 -37.68 -22.78 54.04
N ARG A 25 -36.65 -22.99 54.87
CA ARG A 25 -35.24 -22.74 54.48
C ARG A 25 -34.82 -23.63 53.31
N PHE A 26 -35.14 -24.93 53.36
CA PHE A 26 -34.82 -25.88 52.31
C PHE A 26 -35.49 -25.53 50.97
N GLU A 27 -36.75 -25.12 50.99
CA GLU A 27 -37.49 -24.71 49.78
C GLU A 27 -36.94 -23.40 49.19
N LEU A 28 -36.55 -22.44 50.03
CA LEU A 28 -35.89 -21.20 49.58
C LEU A 28 -34.54 -21.50 48.91
N GLU A 29 -33.72 -22.38 49.51
CA GLU A 29 -32.45 -22.81 48.94
C GLU A 29 -32.64 -23.54 47.60
N ARG A 30 -33.67 -24.39 47.51
CA ARG A 30 -34.06 -25.07 46.28
C ARG A 30 -34.41 -24.06 45.18
N GLN A 31 -35.23 -23.06 45.50
CA GLN A 31 -35.63 -22.01 44.55
C GLN A 31 -34.43 -21.15 44.12
N ALA A 32 -33.53 -20.80 45.06
CA ALA A 32 -32.30 -20.07 44.76
C ALA A 32 -31.37 -20.85 43.83
N CYS A 33 -31.19 -22.16 44.08
CA CYS A 33 -30.40 -23.04 43.23
C CYS A 33 -31.00 -23.15 41.80
N GLN A 34 -32.32 -23.25 41.70
CA GLN A 34 -33.02 -23.27 40.41
C GLN A 34 -32.85 -21.95 39.65
N SER A 35 -32.99 -20.80 40.32
CA SER A 35 -32.76 -19.49 39.73
C SER A 35 -31.32 -19.33 39.24
N LEU A 36 -30.33 -19.73 40.06
CA LEU A 36 -28.92 -19.70 39.69
C LEU A 36 -28.63 -20.58 38.47
N LYS A 37 -29.23 -21.78 38.41
CA LYS A 37 -29.12 -22.69 37.27
C LYS A 37 -29.64 -22.04 35.98
N GLN A 38 -30.79 -21.36 36.03
CA GLN A 38 -31.36 -20.65 34.88
C GLN A 38 -30.45 -19.50 34.41
N VAL A 39 -29.96 -18.67 35.32
CA VAL A 39 -29.03 -17.58 34.99
C VAL A 39 -27.75 -18.11 34.36
N LEU A 40 -27.17 -19.16 34.93
CA LEU A 40 -25.96 -19.78 34.41
C LEU A 40 -26.16 -20.32 32.98
N GLN A 41 -27.29 -20.98 32.72
CA GLN A 41 -27.61 -21.48 31.38
C GLN A 41 -27.64 -20.35 30.35
N LEU A 42 -28.29 -19.22 30.67
CA LEU A 42 -28.32 -18.05 29.79
C LEU A 42 -26.92 -17.45 29.58
N LYS A 43 -26.12 -17.31 30.65
CA LYS A 43 -24.75 -16.79 30.56
C LYS A 43 -23.83 -17.69 29.74
N LEU A 44 -24.00 -19.00 29.81
CA LEU A 44 -23.23 -19.95 29.00
C LEU A 44 -23.63 -19.93 27.53
N GLN A 45 -24.89 -19.65 27.20
CA GLN A 45 -25.34 -19.47 25.81
C GLN A 45 -24.84 -18.15 25.22
N GLN A 46 -24.80 -17.08 26.01
CA GLN A 46 -24.33 -15.75 25.61
C GLN A 46 -22.79 -15.62 25.62
N ARG A 47 -22.05 -16.68 25.97
CA ARG A 47 -20.59 -16.61 26.03
C ARG A 47 -19.98 -16.57 24.62
N ARG A 48 -18.93 -15.76 24.47
CA ARG A 48 -18.10 -15.74 23.25
C ARG A 48 -17.27 -17.02 23.13
N SER A 49 -16.88 -17.37 21.91
CA SER A 49 -16.01 -18.51 21.68
C SER A 49 -14.61 -18.23 22.25
N ARG A 50 -13.88 -19.29 22.63
CA ARG A 50 -12.51 -19.13 23.13
C ARG A 50 -11.60 -18.52 22.05
N GLU A 51 -11.85 -18.83 20.78
CA GLU A 51 -11.13 -18.29 19.62
C GLU A 51 -11.32 -16.78 19.48
N GLU A 52 -12.55 -16.29 19.63
CA GLU A 52 -12.87 -14.86 19.62
C GLU A 52 -12.16 -14.12 20.76
N LEU A 53 -12.13 -14.70 21.97
CA LEU A 53 -11.44 -14.11 23.12
C LEU A 53 -9.93 -14.02 22.91
N VAL A 54 -9.32 -15.01 22.25
CA VAL A 54 -7.90 -14.96 21.86
C VAL A 54 -7.67 -13.89 20.80
N LYS A 55 -8.54 -13.81 19.79
CA LYS A 55 -8.46 -12.79 18.72
C LYS A 55 -8.55 -11.37 19.28
N GLN A 56 -9.34 -11.17 20.33
CA GLN A 56 -9.45 -9.88 21.04
C GLN A 56 -8.33 -9.65 22.08
N GLY A 57 -7.41 -10.60 22.28
CA GLY A 57 -6.30 -10.47 23.22
C GLY A 57 -6.68 -10.60 24.69
N ILE A 58 -7.87 -11.12 25.01
CA ILE A 58 -8.33 -11.35 26.40
C ILE A 58 -7.71 -12.64 26.96
N MET A 59 -7.66 -13.70 26.15
CA MET A 59 -7.15 -15.01 26.54
C MET A 59 -5.82 -15.33 25.84
N PRO A 60 -4.91 -16.10 26.48
CA PRO A 60 -3.71 -16.61 25.82
C PRO A 60 -4.03 -17.52 24.61
N PRO A 61 -3.17 -17.55 23.58
CA PRO A 61 -3.34 -18.41 22.41
C PRO A 61 -3.53 -19.89 22.73
N LEU A 62 -4.47 -20.53 22.03
CA LEU A 62 -4.89 -21.92 22.26
C LEU A 62 -3.78 -22.95 22.07
N LYS A 63 -2.84 -22.66 21.16
CA LYS A 63 -1.73 -23.54 20.78
C LYS A 63 -0.53 -23.46 21.73
N SER A 64 -0.53 -22.50 22.66
CA SER A 64 0.52 -22.36 23.67
C SER A 64 0.03 -22.83 25.03
N SER A 65 0.90 -23.45 25.81
CA SER A 65 0.62 -23.80 27.20
C SER A 65 0.33 -22.53 28.02
N ALA A 66 -0.67 -22.61 28.90
CA ALA A 66 -1.06 -21.49 29.74
C ALA A 66 0.00 -21.14 30.79
N SER A 67 0.72 -22.14 31.31
CA SER A 67 1.76 -21.98 32.34
C SER A 67 2.95 -21.14 31.89
N PHE A 68 3.32 -21.21 30.61
CA PHE A 68 4.49 -20.52 30.07
C PHE A 68 4.15 -19.28 29.24
N HIS A 69 2.92 -18.77 29.36
CA HIS A 69 2.48 -17.64 28.55
C HIS A 69 3.31 -16.38 28.81
N GLU A 70 3.67 -16.13 30.07
CA GLU A 70 4.45 -14.96 30.46
C GLU A 70 5.89 -15.03 29.95
N GLN A 71 6.55 -16.17 30.11
CA GLN A 71 7.91 -16.40 29.61
C GLN A 71 7.96 -16.25 28.09
N ARG A 72 6.97 -16.81 27.37
CA ARG A 72 6.87 -16.64 25.93
C ARG A 72 6.67 -15.18 25.53
N ARG A 73 5.76 -14.46 26.21
CA ARG A 73 5.52 -13.04 25.95
C ARG A 73 6.77 -12.20 26.20
N SER A 74 7.49 -12.48 27.29
CA SER A 74 8.76 -11.82 27.62
C SER A 74 9.83 -12.07 26.57
N LEU A 75 9.94 -13.31 26.08
CA LEU A 75 10.89 -13.67 25.03
C LEU A 75 10.52 -13.02 23.68
N GLU A 76 9.24 -13.00 23.31
CA GLU A 76 8.75 -12.30 22.12
C GLU A 76 9.05 -10.81 22.20
N ARG A 77 8.86 -10.20 23.39
CA ARG A 77 9.20 -8.82 23.66
C ARG A 77 10.70 -8.55 23.56
N ALA A 78 11.54 -9.38 24.19
CA ALA A 78 12.99 -9.23 24.09
C ALA A 78 13.48 -9.32 22.63
N ARG A 79 12.92 -10.26 21.84
CA ARG A 79 13.21 -10.36 20.41
C ARG A 79 12.85 -9.11 19.63
N THR A 80 11.67 -8.52 19.87
CA THR A 80 11.25 -7.29 19.19
C THR A 80 12.08 -6.09 19.63
N GLU A 81 12.43 -6.01 20.91
CA GLU A 81 13.33 -5.00 21.46
C GLU A 81 14.73 -5.05 20.81
N ASP A 82 15.35 -6.23 20.75
CA ASP A 82 16.67 -6.41 20.14
C ASP A 82 16.66 -6.13 18.64
N TYR A 83 15.61 -6.59 17.95
CA TYR A 83 15.39 -6.26 16.53
C TYR A 83 15.29 -4.75 16.32
N LEU A 84 14.50 -4.05 17.14
CA LEU A 84 14.30 -2.62 17.00
C LEU A 84 15.56 -1.83 17.36
N LYS A 85 16.29 -2.22 18.42
CA LYS A 85 17.61 -1.65 18.77
C LYS A 85 18.60 -1.76 17.61
N ARG A 86 18.61 -2.88 16.87
CA ARG A 86 19.42 -3.01 15.66
C ARG A 86 18.94 -2.08 14.54
N LYS A 87 17.62 -2.03 14.27
CA LYS A 87 17.04 -1.20 13.20
C LYS A 87 17.21 0.31 13.44
N ILE A 88 17.16 0.76 14.69
CA ILE A 88 17.39 2.17 15.05
C ILE A 88 18.86 2.55 14.79
N ARG A 89 19.82 1.69 15.15
CA ARG A 89 21.25 1.96 14.89
C ARG A 89 21.58 2.02 13.41
N SER A 90 20.93 1.19 12.60
CA SER A 90 21.13 1.15 11.15
C SER A 90 20.07 1.97 10.39
N ARG A 91 19.52 3.02 11.01
CA ARG A 91 18.46 3.85 10.40
C ARG A 91 19.10 4.75 9.32
N PRO A 92 18.66 4.66 8.05
CA PRO A 92 19.13 5.56 7.00
C PRO A 92 18.75 7.01 7.26
N GLU A 93 19.62 7.93 6.85
CA GLU A 93 19.34 9.36 6.87
C GLU A 93 18.34 9.76 5.79
N ARG A 94 17.66 10.90 5.98
CA ARG A 94 16.67 11.39 5.00
C ARG A 94 17.29 11.61 3.61
N SER A 95 18.52 12.14 3.56
CA SER A 95 19.25 12.40 2.31
C SER A 95 19.54 11.10 1.54
N GLU A 96 19.81 10.00 2.24
CA GLU A 96 20.00 8.69 1.62
C GLU A 96 18.71 8.16 0.99
N LEU A 97 17.59 8.30 1.70
CA LEU A 97 16.27 7.93 1.17
C LEU A 97 15.89 8.76 -0.07
N ILE A 98 16.26 10.04 -0.08
CA ILE A 98 16.12 10.94 -1.23
C ILE A 98 16.95 10.46 -2.42
N ARG A 99 18.24 10.19 -2.20
CA ARG A 99 19.17 9.70 -3.24
C ARG A 99 18.66 8.41 -3.88
N MET A 100 18.05 7.54 -3.07
CA MET A 100 17.45 6.29 -3.52
C MET A 100 16.05 6.46 -4.16
N HIS A 101 15.53 7.69 -4.27
CA HIS A 101 14.20 8.00 -4.78
C HIS A 101 13.05 7.33 -4.01
N ILE A 102 13.25 7.09 -2.70
CA ILE A 102 12.20 6.63 -1.79
C ILE A 102 11.41 7.82 -1.24
N LEU A 103 12.09 8.92 -0.94
CA LEU A 103 11.49 10.19 -0.51
C LEU A 103 11.72 11.27 -1.56
N GLU A 104 10.79 12.21 -1.66
CA GLU A 104 10.91 13.35 -2.56
C GLU A 104 11.87 14.42 -2.02
N GLU A 105 12.59 15.09 -2.92
CA GLU A 105 13.46 16.24 -2.65
C GLU A 105 12.66 17.52 -2.39
N THR A 106 11.82 17.51 -1.35
CA THR A 106 10.94 18.63 -1.04
C THR A 106 11.04 19.01 0.43
N SER A 107 11.02 20.32 0.73
CA SER A 107 10.94 20.86 2.09
C SER A 107 9.49 21.15 2.55
N ALA A 108 8.50 20.80 1.72
CA ALA A 108 7.09 21.03 1.99
C ALA A 108 6.54 19.99 2.97
N GLU A 109 5.46 20.39 3.65
CA GLU A 109 4.71 19.56 4.59
C GLU A 109 4.31 18.21 3.95
N PRO A 110 4.34 17.07 4.68
CA PRO A 110 4.03 15.76 4.10
C PRO A 110 2.66 15.68 3.40
N SER A 111 1.67 16.45 3.85
CA SER A 111 0.33 16.50 3.25
C SER A 111 0.31 17.09 1.84
N LEU A 112 1.28 17.96 1.49
CA LEU A 112 1.34 18.67 0.21
C LEU A 112 2.25 17.99 -0.83
N GLN A 113 3.17 17.12 -0.40
CA GLN A 113 4.19 16.53 -1.27
C GLN A 113 3.59 15.82 -2.50
N ALA A 114 2.51 15.05 -2.30
CA ALA A 114 1.85 14.35 -3.39
C ALA A 114 1.28 15.31 -4.46
N LYS A 115 0.60 16.38 -4.02
CA LYS A 115 0.04 17.40 -4.92
C LYS A 115 1.13 18.20 -5.63
N GLN A 116 2.21 18.53 -4.91
CA GLN A 116 3.36 19.22 -5.49
C GLN A 116 4.05 18.37 -6.55
N LEU A 117 4.24 17.07 -6.31
CA LEU A 117 4.80 16.15 -7.29
C LEU A 117 3.92 16.06 -8.55
N GLN A 118 2.60 15.98 -8.37
CA GLN A 118 1.66 15.98 -9.48
C GLN A 118 1.75 17.27 -10.31
N LEU A 119 1.79 18.43 -9.64
CA LEU A 119 1.96 19.72 -10.31
C LEU A 119 3.30 19.83 -11.04
N LYS A 120 4.39 19.36 -10.41
CA LYS A 120 5.72 19.32 -11.04
C LYS A 120 5.70 18.47 -12.31
N ARG A 121 5.06 17.30 -12.26
CA ARG A 121 4.92 16.41 -13.42
C ARG A 121 4.08 17.04 -14.54
N ALA A 122 2.96 17.66 -14.20
CA ALA A 122 2.09 18.33 -15.19
C ALA A 122 2.85 19.45 -15.90
N ARG A 123 3.48 20.35 -15.13
CA ARG A 123 4.30 21.44 -15.70
C ARG A 123 5.41 20.93 -16.60
N LEU A 124 6.13 19.89 -16.18
CA LEU A 124 7.17 19.28 -17.01
C LEU A 124 6.61 18.67 -18.30
N ALA A 125 5.43 18.06 -18.25
CA ALA A 125 4.79 17.51 -19.44
C ALA A 125 4.40 18.62 -20.43
N ASP A 126 3.80 19.70 -19.94
CA ASP A 126 3.40 20.85 -20.75
C ASP A 126 4.63 21.53 -21.37
N ASP A 127 5.67 21.81 -20.56
CA ASP A 127 6.93 22.40 -21.02
C ASP A 127 7.64 21.54 -22.08
N LEU A 128 7.61 20.22 -21.92
CA LEU A 128 8.18 19.29 -22.91
C LEU A 128 7.34 19.26 -24.18
N ASN A 129 6.02 19.32 -24.07
CA ASN A 129 5.11 19.35 -25.21
C ASN A 129 5.37 20.58 -26.08
N ASP A 130 5.55 21.75 -25.46
CA ASP A 130 5.90 23.00 -26.16
C ASP A 130 7.28 22.95 -26.82
N LYS A 131 8.26 22.30 -26.19
CA LYS A 131 9.60 22.12 -26.78
C LYS A 131 9.61 21.14 -27.95
N ILE A 132 8.76 20.10 -27.88
CA ILE A 132 8.65 19.10 -28.93
C ILE A 132 7.86 19.65 -30.13
N SER A 133 6.87 20.51 -29.90
CA SER A 133 6.10 21.13 -31.00
C SER A 133 6.96 22.02 -31.91
N HIS A 134 7.98 22.68 -31.33
CA HIS A 134 8.96 23.50 -32.06
C HIS A 134 10.23 22.73 -32.45
N ARG A 135 10.15 21.39 -32.53
CA ARG A 135 11.32 20.57 -32.85
C ARG A 135 11.80 20.86 -34.28
N PRO A 136 13.07 21.29 -34.45
CA PRO A 136 13.59 21.65 -35.78
C PRO A 136 13.60 20.44 -36.70
N GLY A 137 13.21 20.66 -37.95
CA GLY A 137 13.24 19.62 -38.97
C GLY A 137 14.66 19.18 -39.34
N PRO A 138 14.82 18.03 -40.02
CA PRO A 138 16.13 17.55 -40.46
C PRO A 138 16.85 18.54 -41.38
N MET A 139 16.12 19.28 -42.23
CA MET A 139 16.71 20.31 -43.10
C MET A 139 17.32 21.47 -42.30
N GLU A 140 16.67 21.90 -41.21
CA GLU A 140 17.19 22.96 -40.35
C GLU A 140 18.50 22.53 -39.65
N LEU A 141 18.60 21.26 -39.24
CA LEU A 141 19.80 20.72 -38.61
C LEU A 141 20.98 20.61 -39.59
N ILE A 142 20.70 20.34 -40.86
CA ILE A 142 21.69 20.36 -41.96
C ILE A 142 22.20 21.78 -42.19
N HIS A 143 21.31 22.78 -42.29
CA HIS A 143 21.72 24.18 -42.44
C HIS A 143 22.56 24.69 -41.27
N LYS A 144 22.28 24.20 -40.05
CA LYS A 144 23.06 24.48 -38.85
C LYS A 144 24.37 23.68 -38.75
N ASN A 145 24.73 22.90 -39.79
CA ASN A 145 25.92 22.06 -39.86
C ASN A 145 26.05 21.03 -38.71
N ILE A 146 24.94 20.62 -38.11
CA ILE A 146 24.91 19.60 -37.04
C ILE A 146 24.84 18.20 -37.67
N LEU A 147 24.05 18.04 -38.72
CA LEU A 147 23.97 16.80 -39.50
C LEU A 147 24.82 16.91 -40.77
N PRO A 148 25.68 15.93 -41.07
CA PRO A 148 26.46 15.91 -42.29
C PRO A 148 25.59 15.58 -43.51
N VAL A 149 25.96 16.13 -44.66
CA VAL A 149 25.34 15.84 -45.96
C VAL A 149 26.43 15.56 -46.98
N HIS A 150 26.18 14.62 -47.91
CA HIS A 150 27.08 14.33 -49.01
C HIS A 150 27.41 15.60 -49.82
N SER A 151 28.67 15.77 -50.22
CA SER A 151 29.20 17.00 -50.80
C SER A 151 28.43 17.50 -52.04
N SER A 152 27.97 16.57 -52.89
CA SER A 152 27.14 16.88 -54.07
C SER A 152 25.79 17.53 -53.72
N ILE A 153 25.16 17.09 -52.62
CA ILE A 153 23.86 17.59 -52.16
C ILE A 153 24.05 18.90 -51.38
N LYS A 154 25.16 19.04 -50.64
CA LYS A 154 25.50 20.27 -49.91
C LYS A 154 25.66 21.48 -50.85
N GLN A 155 26.26 21.28 -52.02
CA GLN A 155 26.44 22.35 -53.03
C GLN A 155 25.11 22.80 -53.65
N ALA A 156 24.19 21.85 -53.90
CA ALA A 156 22.85 22.13 -54.40
C ALA A 156 21.96 22.86 -53.38
N ILE A 157 22.13 22.59 -52.08
CA ILE A 157 21.35 23.20 -50.99
C ILE A 157 21.86 24.60 -50.58
N ILE A 158 23.18 24.82 -50.60
CA ILE A 158 23.81 26.07 -50.12
C ILE A 158 23.89 27.16 -51.22
N GLY A 159 23.41 26.88 -52.44
CA GLY A 159 23.28 27.91 -53.47
C GLY A 159 24.61 28.52 -53.92
N LYS A 160 25.69 27.73 -53.97
CA LYS A 160 26.83 28.10 -54.80
C LYS A 160 26.51 27.62 -56.21
N PRO A 161 26.26 28.51 -57.19
CA PRO A 161 26.16 28.08 -58.57
C PRO A 161 27.50 27.44 -58.92
N SER A 162 27.45 26.18 -59.34
CA SER A 162 28.53 25.52 -60.05
C SER A 162 28.86 26.37 -61.26
N GLN A 163 29.82 27.29 -61.12
CA GLN A 163 30.57 27.76 -62.27
C GLN A 163 31.35 26.56 -62.81
N LEU A 164 31.40 26.46 -64.14
CA LEU A 164 32.14 25.51 -64.98
C LEU A 164 31.38 24.26 -65.42
N PHE A 165 30.57 24.44 -66.46
CA PHE A 165 30.70 23.60 -67.66
C PHE A 165 30.43 24.45 -68.91
N ASP A 166 31.33 25.39 -69.18
CA ASP A 166 31.46 25.98 -70.53
C ASP A 166 32.34 25.04 -71.36
N GLY A 167 31.83 24.58 -72.51
CA GLY A 167 32.68 23.98 -73.55
C GLY A 167 32.17 22.68 -74.16
N PHE A 168 31.02 22.71 -74.85
CA PHE A 168 30.85 21.82 -76.00
C PHE A 168 31.40 22.54 -77.23
N HIS A 169 32.70 22.33 -77.48
CA HIS A 169 33.35 22.71 -78.73
C HIS A 169 32.84 21.76 -79.82
N THR A 170 32.09 22.27 -80.79
CA THR A 170 31.80 21.55 -82.03
C THR A 170 33.01 21.65 -82.95
N PRO A 171 33.65 20.54 -83.37
CA PRO A 171 34.56 20.58 -84.49
C PRO A 171 33.74 20.50 -85.77
N THR A 172 33.53 21.63 -86.44
CA THR A 172 33.15 21.66 -87.85
C THR A 172 34.32 21.10 -88.67
N GLY A 173 34.25 19.82 -89.00
CA GLY A 173 35.09 19.23 -90.03
C GLY A 173 34.51 19.57 -91.41
N SER A 174 35.22 20.38 -92.18
CA SER A 174 35.05 20.51 -93.62
C SER A 174 36.44 20.65 -94.23
N LEU A 175 36.84 19.68 -95.06
CA LEU A 175 37.29 19.91 -96.44
C LEU A 175 37.62 18.57 -97.12
N ASN A 176 37.32 18.53 -98.42
CA ASN A 176 37.68 17.61 -99.53
C ASN A 176 36.37 17.12 -100.19
N ASP A 177 35.95 17.55 -101.39
CA ASP A 177 36.61 18.24 -102.53
C ASP A 177 35.77 19.42 -103.06
#